data_AF-A0A6P0RKN1-F1
#
_entry.id   AF-A0A6P0RKN1-F1
#
_cell.length_a   1.000
_cell.length_b   1.000
_cell.length_c   1.000
_cell.angle_alpha   90.00
_cell.angle_beta   90.00
_cell.angle_gamma   90.00
#
_symmetry.space_group_name_H-M   'P 1'
#
loop_
_entity.id
_entity.type
_entity.pdbx_description
1 polymer ?
#
loop_
_entity_poly.entity_id
_entity_poly.type
_entity_poly.pdbx_seq_one_letter_code
_entity_poly.pdbx_strand_id
1 'polypeptide(L)'
;MDSERRKILSALCHGAIFFSVTNIVSIVIPIVIILLTDDSIVKDNAKESINFHINIYIYALVFGILIWFGWRFPFNGIISFVLFPFGIPLLVLLAIFAVVMAIIAIINVKNNPNQPYRYPFIFHLL
;
A
#
# COMPACT_ATOMS: atom_id res chain seq x y z
N MET A 1 -22.19 13.47 -4.96
CA MET A 1 -21.14 14.32 -4.36
C MET A 1 -20.61 15.27 -5.42
N ASP A 2 -20.14 16.47 -5.05
CA ASP A 2 -19.46 17.36 -5.99
C ASP A 2 -18.16 16.72 -6.55
N SER A 3 -17.81 17.04 -7.79
CA SER A 3 -16.69 16.44 -8.52
C SER A 3 -15.34 16.74 -7.85
N GLU A 4 -15.14 17.96 -7.36
CA GLU A 4 -13.89 18.34 -6.69
C GLU A 4 -13.74 17.61 -5.36
N ARG A 5 -14.83 17.53 -4.58
CA ARG A 5 -14.83 16.77 -3.32
C ARG A 5 -14.53 15.29 -3.55
N ARG A 6 -15.05 14.70 -4.63
CA ARG A 6 -14.73 13.31 -5.02
C ARG A 6 -13.25 13.14 -5.33
N LYS A 7 -12.66 14.01 -6.15
CA LYS A 7 -11.23 13.96 -6.49
C LYS A 7 -10.35 14.02 -5.24
N ILE A 8 -10.65 14.96 -4.34
CA ILE A 8 -9.87 15.15 -3.11
C ILE A 8 -9.95 13.92 -2.21
N LEU A 9 -11.15 13.40 -1.96
CA LEU A 9 -11.32 12.23 -1.09
C LEU A 9 -10.71 10.96 -1.70
N SER A 10 -10.89 10.73 -3.00
CA SER A 10 -10.25 9.60 -3.69
C SER A 10 -8.72 9.72 -3.69
N ALA A 11 -8.17 10.90 -3.95
CA ALA A 11 -6.73 11.13 -3.88
C ALA A 11 -6.19 10.96 -2.46
N LEU A 12 -6.94 11.39 -1.44
CA LEU A 12 -6.57 11.23 -0.03
C LEU A 12 -6.53 9.75 0.39
N CYS A 13 -7.43 8.91 -0.15
CA CYS A 13 -7.38 7.47 0.07
C CYS A 13 -6.04 6.88 -0.39
N HIS A 14 -5.60 7.19 -1.60
CA HIS A 14 -4.34 6.68 -2.16
C HIS A 14 -3.10 7.38 -1.59
N GLY A 15 -3.22 8.65 -1.21
CA GLY A 15 -2.16 9.43 -0.58
C GLY A 15 -1.89 9.03 0.88
N ALA A 16 -2.78 8.25 1.49
CA ALA A 16 -2.64 7.79 2.87
C ALA A 16 -1.30 7.07 3.14
N ILE A 17 -0.80 6.33 2.14
CA ILE A 17 0.47 5.58 2.25
C ILE A 17 1.68 6.49 2.49
N PHE A 18 1.63 7.79 2.12
CA PHE A 18 2.73 8.73 2.33
C PHE A 18 2.87 9.20 3.77
N PHE A 19 1.82 9.11 4.58
CA PHE A 19 1.92 9.42 6.01
C PHE A 19 2.76 8.36 6.73
N SER A 20 2.67 7.11 6.28
CA SER A 20 3.60 6.06 6.65
C SER A 20 3.44 4.83 5.77
N VAL A 21 4.55 4.41 5.16
CA VAL A 21 4.61 3.19 4.36
C VAL A 21 4.54 1.93 5.23
N THR A 22 4.94 2.03 6.51
CA THR A 22 5.10 0.89 7.43
C THR A 22 4.17 0.92 8.63
N ASN A 23 3.48 2.03 8.90
CA ASN A 23 2.64 2.19 10.09
C ASN A 23 1.16 1.95 9.76
N ILE A 24 0.47 1.25 10.66
CA ILE A 24 -0.98 0.95 10.60
C ILE A 24 -1.83 2.23 10.61
N VAL A 25 -1.27 3.37 11.03
CA VAL A 25 -1.99 4.65 11.04
C VAL A 25 -2.41 5.10 9.64
N SER A 26 -1.67 4.77 8.57
CA SER A 26 -2.02 5.19 7.21
C SER A 26 -3.32 4.54 6.71
N ILE A 27 -3.58 3.27 7.04
CA ILE A 27 -4.81 2.58 6.63
C ILE A 27 -6.07 3.14 7.31
N VAL A 28 -5.93 3.88 8.41
CA VAL A 28 -7.06 4.52 9.11
C VAL A 28 -7.75 5.57 8.22
N ILE A 29 -6.99 6.30 7.41
CA ILE A 29 -7.54 7.35 6.54
C ILE A 29 -8.60 6.79 5.57
N PRO A 30 -8.32 5.79 4.71
CA PRO A 30 -9.34 5.23 3.84
C PRO A 30 -10.48 4.53 4.61
N ILE A 31 -10.22 3.93 5.78
CA ILE A 31 -11.28 3.35 6.63
C ILE A 31 -12.26 4.44 7.09
N VAL A 32 -11.75 5.54 7.62
CA VAL A 32 -12.58 6.68 8.06
C VAL A 32 -13.35 7.26 6.87
N ILE A 33 -12.73 7.35 5.68
CA ILE A 33 -13.40 7.85 4.48
C ILE A 33 -14.57 6.95 4.07
N ILE A 34 -14.45 5.62 4.14
CA ILE A 34 -15.57 4.68 3.86
C ILE A 34 -16.77 4.97 4.77
N LEU A 35 -16.53 5.28 6.04
CA LEU A 35 -17.57 5.50 7.04
C LEU A 35 -18.22 6.89 6.92
N LEU A 36 -17.52 7.88 6.39
CA LEU A 36 -17.97 9.28 6.34
C LEU A 36 -18.53 9.74 4.99
N THR A 37 -18.39 8.93 3.93
CA THR A 37 -18.88 9.27 2.60
C THR A 37 -20.04 8.36 2.20
N ASP A 38 -20.93 8.86 1.32
CA ASP A 38 -21.98 8.06 0.67
C ASP A 38 -21.70 7.84 -0.83
N ASP A 39 -20.63 8.44 -1.35
CA ASP A 39 -20.28 8.32 -2.77
C ASP A 39 -19.63 6.96 -3.05
N SER A 40 -20.27 6.17 -3.92
CA SER A 40 -19.81 4.82 -4.25
C SER A 40 -18.40 4.80 -4.85
N ILE A 41 -18.04 5.80 -5.68
CA ILE A 41 -16.72 5.85 -6.31
C ILE A 41 -15.64 6.14 -5.26
N VAL A 42 -15.91 7.00 -4.29
CA VAL A 42 -14.97 7.22 -3.18
C VAL A 42 -14.85 5.98 -2.30
N LYS A 43 -15.96 5.31 -1.98
CA LYS A 43 -15.93 4.04 -1.23
C LYS A 43 -15.09 2.98 -1.95
N ASP A 44 -15.23 2.85 -3.26
CA ASP A 44 -14.46 1.90 -4.05
C ASP A 44 -12.96 2.23 -4.06
N ASN A 45 -12.58 3.51 -4.24
CA ASN A 45 -11.19 3.95 -4.13
C ASN A 45 -10.62 3.73 -2.72
N ALA A 46 -11.43 3.94 -1.69
CA ALA A 46 -11.03 3.73 -0.30
C ALA A 46 -10.79 2.24 -0.01
N LYS A 47 -11.71 1.35 -0.42
CA LYS A 47 -11.54 -0.11 -0.34
C LYS A 47 -10.30 -0.57 -1.09
N GLU A 48 -10.09 -0.02 -2.27
CA GLU A 48 -8.91 -0.32 -3.09
C GLU A 48 -7.61 0.09 -2.39
N SER A 49 -7.58 1.28 -1.80
CA SER A 49 -6.44 1.72 -1.00
C SER A 49 -6.21 0.82 0.23
N ILE A 50 -7.27 0.34 0.90
CA ILE A 50 -7.13 -0.61 2.00
C ILE A 50 -6.54 -1.94 1.51
N ASN A 51 -7.04 -2.49 0.40
CA ASN A 51 -6.47 -3.69 -0.23
C ASN A 51 -4.98 -3.49 -0.51
N PHE A 52 -4.59 -2.34 -1.04
CA PHE A 52 -3.19 -2.00 -1.29
C PHE A 52 -2.33 -1.98 -0.01
N HIS A 53 -2.79 -1.32 1.06
CA HIS A 53 -2.07 -1.30 2.34
C HIS A 53 -1.89 -2.73 2.91
N ILE A 54 -2.95 -3.55 2.88
CA ILE A 54 -2.88 -4.94 3.34
C ILE A 54 -1.82 -5.72 2.55
N ASN A 55 -1.78 -5.57 1.22
CA ASN A 55 -0.79 -6.25 0.39
C ASN A 55 0.64 -5.79 0.71
N ILE A 56 0.87 -4.48 0.84
CA ILE A 56 2.19 -3.94 1.23
C ILE A 56 2.61 -4.48 2.61
N TYR A 57 1.70 -4.55 3.58
CA TYR A 57 2.00 -5.11 4.91
C TYR A 57 2.32 -6.60 4.87
N ILE A 58 1.61 -7.38 4.07
CA ILE A 58 1.89 -8.82 3.88
C ILE A 58 3.28 -9.00 3.26
N TYR A 59 3.60 -8.27 2.18
CA TYR A 59 4.92 -8.37 1.53
C TYR A 59 6.04 -7.90 2.47
N ALA A 60 5.83 -6.81 3.21
CA ALA A 60 6.78 -6.32 4.19
C ALA A 60 7.01 -7.32 5.34
N LEU A 61 5.95 -8.00 5.80
CA LEU A 61 6.06 -9.06 6.81
C LEU A 61 6.87 -10.25 6.29
N VAL A 62 6.61 -10.71 5.06
CA VAL A 62 7.35 -11.81 4.43
C VAL A 62 8.84 -11.47 4.31
N PHE A 63 9.18 -10.28 3.81
CA PHE A 63 10.57 -9.83 3.71
C PHE A 63 11.21 -9.58 5.09
N GLY A 64 10.44 -9.09 6.07
CA GLY A 64 10.89 -8.92 7.44
C GLY A 64 11.23 -10.26 8.11
N ILE A 65 10.41 -11.28 7.90
CA ILE A 65 10.68 -12.66 8.34
C ILE A 65 11.95 -13.19 7.67
N LEU A 66 12.12 -12.98 6.36
CA LEU A 66 13.33 -13.38 5.63
C LEU A 66 14.60 -12.75 6.24
N ILE A 67 14.57 -11.46 6.55
CA ILE A 67 15.67 -10.76 7.22
C ILE A 67 15.90 -11.30 8.63
N TRP A 68 14.83 -11.49 9.40
CA TRP A 68 14.92 -11.96 10.79
C TRP A 68 15.58 -13.35 10.86
N PHE A 69 15.12 -14.30 10.04
CA PHE A 69 15.73 -15.63 9.95
C PHE A 69 17.15 -15.57 9.37
N GLY A 70 17.39 -14.78 8.31
CA GLY A 70 18.71 -14.64 7.71
C GLY A 70 19.76 -14.05 8.66
N TRP A 71 19.36 -13.08 9.50
CA TRP A 71 20.22 -12.42 10.48
C TRP A 71 20.39 -13.21 11.77
N ARG A 72 19.38 -13.97 12.22
CA ARG A 72 19.40 -14.71 13.51
C ARG A 72 20.29 -15.95 13.48
N PHE A 73 20.57 -16.49 12.28
CA PHE A 73 21.39 -17.69 12.08
C PHE A 73 22.75 -17.42 11.41
N PRO A 74 23.55 -16.42 11.79
CA PRO A 74 24.81 -16.14 11.10
C PRO A 74 25.86 -17.25 11.36
N PHE A 75 25.63 -18.14 12.33
CA PHE A 75 26.55 -19.19 12.76
C PHE A 75 26.22 -20.61 12.24
N ASN A 76 25.13 -20.82 11.48
CA ASN A 76 24.67 -22.17 11.06
C ASN A 76 24.86 -22.51 9.56
N GLY A 77 25.79 -21.86 8.85
CA GLY A 77 26.25 -22.29 7.50
C GLY A 77 25.92 -21.36 6.32
N ILE A 78 26.31 -21.79 5.11
CA ILE A 78 26.32 -21.06 3.82
C ILE A 78 25.01 -20.31 3.49
N ILE A 79 23.87 -20.84 3.95
CA ILE A 79 22.52 -20.34 3.63
C ILE A 79 22.28 -18.91 4.15
N SER A 80 22.83 -18.56 5.33
CA SER A 80 22.63 -17.23 5.93
C SER A 80 23.41 -16.14 5.21
N PHE A 81 24.57 -16.47 4.64
CA PHE A 81 25.38 -15.54 3.84
C PHE A 81 24.72 -15.21 2.49
N VAL A 82 23.89 -16.13 1.97
CA VAL A 82 23.17 -15.95 0.70
C VAL A 82 21.86 -15.20 0.90
N LEU A 83 21.05 -15.48 1.93
CA LEU A 83 19.70 -14.92 2.05
C LEU A 83 19.65 -13.50 2.63
N PHE A 84 20.51 -13.19 3.61
CA PHE A 84 20.51 -11.89 4.30
C PHE A 84 20.72 -10.66 3.38
N PRO A 85 21.64 -10.68 2.40
CA PRO A 85 21.87 -9.54 1.51
C PRO A 85 20.65 -9.14 0.68
N PHE A 86 19.71 -10.06 0.42
CA PHE A 86 18.55 -9.79 -0.44
C PHE A 86 17.35 -9.23 0.30
N GLY A 87 17.24 -9.42 1.62
CA GLY A 87 16.07 -8.98 2.36
C GLY A 87 15.90 -7.46 2.40
N ILE A 88 16.96 -6.71 2.69
CA ILE A 88 16.91 -5.24 2.76
C ILE A 88 16.62 -4.61 1.37
N PRO A 89 17.32 -4.99 0.28
CA PRO A 89 16.99 -4.50 -1.06
C PRO A 89 15.54 -4.76 -1.48
N LEU A 90 14.96 -5.92 -1.11
CA LEU A 90 13.56 -6.22 -1.41
C LEU A 90 12.59 -5.29 -0.66
N LEU A 91 12.86 -4.94 0.59
CA LEU A 91 12.08 -3.94 1.33
C LEU A 91 12.18 -2.55 0.69
N VAL A 92 13.37 -2.14 0.25
CA VAL A 92 13.56 -0.86 -0.44
C VAL A 92 12.79 -0.85 -1.76
N LEU A 93 12.86 -1.94 -2.54
CA LEU A 93 12.10 -2.08 -3.78
C LEU A 93 10.59 -2.03 -3.54
N LEU A 94 10.10 -2.68 -2.49
CA LEU A 94 8.69 -2.65 -2.09
C LEU A 94 8.25 -1.22 -1.72
N ALA A 95 9.07 -0.47 -0.98
CA ALA A 95 8.77 0.91 -0.63
C ALA A 95 8.71 1.82 -1.87
N ILE A 96 9.64 1.66 -2.82
CA ILE A 96 9.63 2.39 -4.09
C ILE A 96 8.37 2.03 -4.88
N PHE A 97 8.06 0.74 -5.00
CA PHE A 97 6.82 0.28 -5.65
C PHE A 97 5.59 0.91 -5.00
N ALA A 98 5.52 0.92 -3.66
CA ALA A 98 4.39 1.48 -2.93
C ALA A 98 4.16 2.97 -3.27
N VAL A 99 5.24 3.75 -3.27
CA VAL A 99 5.24 5.17 -3.62
C VAL A 99 4.81 5.40 -5.07
N VAL A 100 5.43 4.70 -6.02
CA VAL A 100 5.14 4.87 -7.45
C VAL A 100 3.68 4.55 -7.75
N MET A 101 3.18 3.42 -7.24
CA MET A 101 1.80 3.00 -7.45
C MET A 101 0.79 4.00 -6.86
N ALA A 102 1.07 4.57 -5.68
CA ALA A 102 0.21 5.58 -5.07
C ALA A 102 0.17 6.89 -5.87
N ILE A 103 1.31 7.34 -6.42
CA ILE A 103 1.35 8.51 -7.31
C ILE A 103 0.48 8.26 -8.56
N ILE A 104 0.62 7.08 -9.18
CA ILE A 104 -0.18 6.70 -10.36
C ILE A 104 -1.68 6.71 -10.03
N ALA A 105 -2.06 6.14 -8.88
CA ALA A 105 -3.44 6.12 -8.43
C ALA A 105 -4.00 7.54 -8.25
N ILE A 106 -3.26 8.45 -7.59
CA ILE A 106 -3.66 9.85 -7.39
C ILE A 106 -3.85 10.58 -8.72
N ILE A 107 -2.92 10.42 -9.66
CA ILE A 107 -3.04 11.03 -10.99
C ILE A 107 -4.27 10.48 -11.73
N ASN A 108 -4.51 9.18 -11.63
CA ASN A 108 -5.63 8.53 -12.30
C ASN A 108 -6.98 9.03 -11.75
N VAL A 109 -7.19 9.04 -10.43
CA VAL A 109 -8.47 9.49 -9.82
C VAL A 109 -8.72 10.98 -10.03
N LYS A 110 -7.66 11.79 -10.20
CA LYS A 110 -7.79 13.21 -10.56
C LYS A 110 -8.29 13.39 -11.99
N ASN A 111 -7.75 12.60 -12.93
CA ASN A 111 -8.09 12.69 -14.35
C ASN A 111 -9.41 11.99 -14.69
N ASN A 112 -9.75 10.91 -13.98
CA ASN A 112 -10.94 10.10 -14.19
C ASN A 112 -11.80 10.03 -12.91
N PRO A 113 -12.37 11.15 -12.44
CA PRO A 113 -13.07 11.20 -11.15
C PRO A 113 -14.34 10.33 -11.10
N ASN A 114 -14.87 9.91 -12.26
CA ASN A 114 -16.08 9.09 -12.34
C ASN A 114 -15.80 7.58 -12.30
N GLN A 115 -14.53 7.19 -12.21
CA GLN A 115 -14.11 5.79 -12.21
C GLN A 115 -13.16 5.53 -11.03
N PRO A 116 -13.37 4.44 -10.25
CA PRO A 116 -12.41 4.05 -9.22
C PRO A 116 -11.13 3.50 -9.86
N TYR A 117 -9.98 3.82 -9.27
CA TYR A 117 -8.71 3.20 -9.62
C TYR A 117 -8.66 1.76 -9.10
N ARG A 118 -7.89 0.90 -9.77
CA ARG A 118 -7.61 -0.48 -9.35
C ARG A 118 -6.12 -0.75 -9.48
N TYR A 119 -5.48 -1.14 -8.38
CA TYR A 119 -4.07 -1.46 -8.36
C TYR A 119 -3.82 -2.81 -9.07
N PRO A 120 -2.85 -2.87 -9.99
CA PRO A 120 -2.35 -4.15 -10.49
C PRO A 120 -1.56 -4.88 -9.40
N PHE A 121 -1.47 -6.22 -9.53
CA PHE A 121 -0.62 -7.09 -8.71
C PHE A 121 -0.95 -7.13 -7.21
N ILE A 122 -2.20 -6.84 -6.83
CA ILE A 122 -2.68 -6.99 -5.45
C ILE A 122 -3.88 -7.93 -5.34
N PHE A 123 -4.02 -8.54 -4.17
CA PHE A 123 -5.23 -9.25 -3.79
C PHE A 123 -6.32 -8.27 -3.38
N HIS A 124 -7.52 -8.45 -3.92
CA HIS A 124 -8.70 -7.62 -3.63
C HIS A 124 -9.58 -8.36 -2.62
N LEU A 125 -9.58 -7.92 -1.35
CA LEU A 125 -10.23 -8.61 -0.24
C LEU A 125 -11.55 -7.94 0.19
N LEU A 126 -11.79 -6.68 -0.20
CA LEU A 126 -12.90 -5.80 0.21
C LEU A 126 -13.74 -5.28 -0.95
#